data_AF-A0A265NFJ1-F1
#
_entry.id   AF-A0A265NFJ1-F1
#
_cell.length_a   1.000
_cell.length_b   1.000
_cell.length_c   1.000
_cell.angle_alpha   90.00
_cell.angle_beta   90.00
_cell.angle_gamma   90.00
#
_symmetry.space_group_name_H-M   'P 1'
#
loop_
_entity.id
_entity.type
_entity.pdbx_description
1 polymer ?
#
loop_
_entity_poly.entity_id
_entity_poly.type
_entity_poly.pdbx_seq_one_letter_code
_entity_poly.pdbx_strand_id
1 'polypeptide(L)' 'MGEYSHFRFGQKAPNNGRYREIGETGNNVNDPQVIKLEAGEKFPQTKNHNRVWTYDNNN' A
#
# COMPACT_ATOMS: atom_id res chain seq x y z
N MET A 1 3.09 -16.08 -11.27
CA MET A 1 2.39 -14.86 -11.71
C MET A 1 2.55 -13.83 -10.61
N GLY A 2 3.36 -12.80 -10.88
CA GLY A 2 3.75 -11.79 -9.90
C GLY A 2 2.74 -10.65 -9.86
N GLU A 3 1.72 -10.78 -9.02
CA GLU A 3 0.77 -9.70 -8.79
C GLU A 3 1.28 -8.83 -7.65
N TYR A 4 2.30 -8.03 -7.94
CA TYR A 4 2.64 -6.90 -7.07
C TYR A 4 1.52 -5.85 -7.21
N SER A 5 0.53 -5.89 -6.33
CA SER A 5 -0.54 -4.89 -6.30
C SER A 5 -0.01 -3.60 -5.69
N HIS A 6 0.53 -2.71 -6.53
CA HIS A 6 0.97 -1.37 -6.13
C HIS A 6 -0.23 -0.42 -6.22
N PHE A 7 -0.69 0.09 -5.08
CA PHE A 7 -1.85 0.96 -4.98
C PHE A 7 -1.43 2.43 -4.73
N ARG A 8 -2.09 3.36 -5.41
CA ARG A 8 -1.87 4.80 -5.24
C ARG A 8 -2.93 5.42 -4.34
N PHE A 9 -2.65 6.61 -3.83
CA PHE A 9 -3.62 7.38 -3.05
C PHE A 9 -4.96 7.50 -3.80
N GLY A 10 -6.06 7.41 -3.08
CA GLY A 10 -7.41 7.50 -3.65
C GLY A 10 -7.91 6.24 -4.37
N GLN A 11 -7.06 5.25 -4.64
CA GLN A 11 -7.53 3.93 -5.09
C GLN A 11 -8.29 3.22 -3.97
N LYS A 12 -9.15 2.28 -4.34
CA LYS A 12 -9.90 1.48 -3.38
C LYS A 12 -9.13 0.21 -3.02
N ALA A 13 -9.08 -0.13 -1.75
CA ALA A 13 -8.54 -1.40 -1.28
C ALA A 13 -9.39 -2.55 -1.85
N PRO A 14 -8.78 -3.56 -2.49
CA PRO A 14 -9.53 -4.68 -3.07
C PRO A 14 -10.07 -5.64 -2.00
N ASN A 15 -9.39 -5.76 -0.85
CA ASN A 15 -9.72 -6.72 0.20
C ASN A 15 -9.47 -6.10 1.57
N ASN A 16 -10.07 -6.68 2.62
CA ASN A 16 -9.76 -6.26 3.99
C ASN A 16 -8.39 -6.80 4.39
N GLY A 17 -7.50 -5.91 4.81
CA GLY A 17 -6.14 -6.31 5.17
C GLY A 17 -5.27 -5.17 5.64
N ARG A 18 -4.01 -5.50 5.92
CA ARG A 18 -2.97 -4.52 6.21
C ARG A 18 -2.26 -4.15 4.93
N TYR A 19 -1.99 -2.87 4.79
CA TYR A 19 -1.29 -2.29 3.66
C TYR A 19 -0.11 -1.49 4.18
N ARG A 20 1.02 -1.60 3.49
CA ARG A 20 2.28 -0.96 3.85
C ARG A 20 2.78 -0.07 2.74
N GLU A 21 3.35 1.08 3.10
CA GLU A 21 4.06 1.93 2.15
C GLU A 21 5.36 1.27 1.68
N ILE A 22 5.55 1.28 0.36
CA ILE A 22 6.78 0.92 -0.33
C ILE A 22 7.12 1.99 -1.37
N GLY A 23 8.34 1.97 -1.89
CA GLY A 23 8.72 2.83 -3.01
C GLY A 23 7.98 2.42 -4.29
N GLU A 24 7.79 3.35 -5.22
CA GLU A 24 7.12 3.10 -6.51
C GLU A 24 7.67 1.87 -7.26
N THR A 25 8.97 1.59 -7.10
CA THR A 25 9.67 0.45 -7.71
C THR A 25 9.63 -0.85 -6.91
N GLY A 26 8.95 -0.89 -5.76
CA GLY A 26 8.96 -2.07 -4.89
C GLY A 26 10.01 -2.06 -3.78
N ASN A 27 10.80 -1.00 -3.66
CA ASN A 27 11.87 -0.91 -2.66
C ASN A 27 11.32 -0.59 -1.25
N ASN A 28 12.00 -1.09 -0.21
CA ASN A 28 11.73 -0.67 1.16
C ASN A 28 11.99 0.83 1.33
N VAL A 29 11.09 1.51 2.02
CA VAL A 29 11.24 2.94 2.37
C VAL A 29 11.69 3.09 3.81
N ASN A 30 12.36 4.19 4.11
CA ASN A 30 12.64 4.58 5.49
C ASN A 30 11.32 5.00 6.16
N ASP A 31 11.01 4.37 7.31
CA ASP A 31 9.76 4.52 8.04
C ASP A 31 8.52 4.24 7.16
N PRO A 32 8.26 2.95 6.83
CA PRO A 32 7.08 2.58 6.07
C PRO A 32 5.85 2.67 6.97
N GLN A 33 4.83 3.41 6.52
CA GLN A 33 3.56 3.44 7.22
C GLN A 33 2.79 2.15 6.94
N VAL A 34 2.11 1.62 7.97
CA VAL A 34 1.22 0.47 7.86
C VAL A 34 -0.18 0.89 8.29
N ILE A 35 -1.16 0.67 7.42
CA ILE A 35 -2.57 0.98 7.66
C ILE A 35 -3.39 -0.29 7.51
N LYS A 36 -4.50 -0.38 8.23
CA LYS A 36 -5.49 -1.43 8.02
C LYS A 36 -6.65 -0.81 7.25
N LEU A 37 -6.97 -1.35 6.09
CA LEU A 37 -8.10 -0.90 5.27
C LEU A 37 -9.05 -2.05 5.04
N GLU A 38 -10.32 -1.71 4.88
CA GLU A 38 -11.37 -2.65 4.47
C GLU A 38 -11.60 -2.58 2.95
N ALA A 39 -12.17 -3.64 2.37
CA ALA A 39 -12.47 -3.65 0.95
C ALA A 39 -13.39 -2.47 0.58
N GLY A 40 -12.97 -1.70 -0.43
CA GLY A 40 -13.67 -0.50 -0.88
C GLY A 40 -13.22 0.81 -0.22
N GLU A 41 -12.46 0.77 0.87
CA GLU A 41 -11.87 1.96 1.48
C GLU A 41 -10.80 2.58 0.61
N LYS A 42 -10.63 3.91 0.69
CA LYS A 42 -9.64 4.61 -0.12
C LYS A 42 -8.28 4.65 0.56
N PHE A 43 -7.23 4.42 -0.21
CA PHE A 43 -5.86 4.61 0.27
C PHE A 43 -5.62 6.09 0.62
N PRO A 44 -5.13 6.39 1.84
CA PRO A 44 -4.76 7.74 2.22
C PRO A 44 -3.57 8.22 1.39
N GLN A 45 -3.38 9.54 1.38
CA GLN A 45 -2.20 10.14 0.75
C GLN A 45 -0.94 9.63 1.45
N THR A 46 -0.01 9.12 0.66
CA THR A 46 1.31 8.69 1.15
C THR A 46 2.14 9.90 1.57
N LYS A 47 3.09 9.70 2.48
CA LYS A 47 3.95 10.80 2.97
C LYS A 47 4.80 11.42 1.86
N ASN A 48 5.02 10.71 0.76
CA ASN A 48 5.85 11.15 -0.35
C ASN A 48 5.26 10.65 -1.68
N HIS A 49 5.27 11.48 -2.73
CA HIS A 49 4.66 11.16 -4.02
C HIS A 49 5.25 9.92 -4.69
N ASN A 50 6.48 9.54 -4.34
CA ASN A 50 7.17 8.35 -4.84
C ASN A 50 6.85 7.07 -4.04
N ARG A 51 5.85 7.10 -3.15
CA ARG A 51 5.42 5.94 -2.35
C ARG A 51 4.08 5.42 -2.84
N VAL A 52 3.96 4.10 -2.84
CA VAL A 52 2.72 3.35 -3.13
C VAL A 52 2.42 2.43 -1.96
N TRP A 53 1.16 2.04 -1.84
CA TRP A 53 0.72 1.04 -0.88
C TRP A 53 0.83 -0.34 -1.50
N THR A 54 1.24 -1.32 -0.71
CA THR A 54 1.18 -2.73 -1.10
C THR A 54 0.53 -3.54 0.00
N TYR A 55 0.05 -4.73 -0.34
CA TYR A 55 -0.49 -5.64 0.66
C TYR A 55 0.63 -6.13 1.57
N ASP A 56 0.46 -5.95 2.88
CA ASP A 56 1.39 -6.45 3.89
C ASP A 56 1.03 -7.92 4.17
N ASN A 57 1.72 -8.84 3.50
CA ASN A 57 1.54 -10.29 3.68
C ASN A 57 2.44 -10.85 4.80
N ASN A 58 2.91 -10.01 5.72
CA ASN A 58 3.82 -10.44 6.78
C ASN A 58 3.01 -11.14 7.88
N ASN A 59 2.88 -12.46 7.78
CA ASN A 59 2.27 -13.34 8.78
C ASN A 59 3.32 -14.22 9.44
#